data_AF-A0A8T6Y1U2-F1
#
_entry.id   AF-A0A8T6Y1U2-F1
#
_cell.length_a   1.000
_cell.length_b   1.000
_cell.length_c   1.000
_cell.angle_alpha   90.00
_cell.angle_beta   90.00
_cell.angle_gamma   90.00
#
_symmetry.space_group_name_H-M   'P 1'
#
loop_
_entity.id
_entity.type
_entity.pdbx_description
1 polymer ?
#
loop_
_entity_poly.entity_id
_entity_poly.type
_entity_poly.pdbx_seq_one_letter_code
_entity_poly.pdbx_strand_id
1 'polypeptide(L)'
;EITTPAEGDSFGQGKWVEFAATPDDPDVEDRSGLQVEWYEGDTWLGKGRTFSVRNLKPGTHEITAVVTDGGELSSEANVTIKV
;
A
#
# COMPACT_ATOMS: atom_id res chain seq x y z
N GLU A 1 -7.62 1.81 4.67
CA GLU A 1 -7.20 3.03 3.95
C GLU A 1 -5.68 3.12 3.85
N ILE A 2 -5.14 3.78 2.82
CA ILE A 2 -3.73 4.17 2.76
C ILE A 2 -3.60 5.54 3.43
N THR A 3 -2.71 5.65 4.41
CA THR A 3 -2.52 6.86 5.22
C THR A 3 -1.27 7.65 4.84
N THR A 4 -0.32 7.01 4.16
CA THR A 4 0.90 7.63 3.61
C THR A 4 1.36 6.79 2.42
N PRO A 5 1.84 7.41 1.32
CA PRO A 5 1.87 8.84 1.04
C PRO A 5 0.47 9.42 0.79
N ALA A 6 0.37 10.75 0.68
CA ALA A 6 -0.86 11.40 0.26
C ALA A 6 -1.04 11.30 -1.27
N GLU A 7 -2.29 11.34 -1.72
CA GLU A 7 -2.62 11.31 -3.15
C GLU A 7 -1.90 12.43 -3.91
N GLY A 8 -1.14 12.06 -4.93
CA GLY A 8 -0.38 12.96 -5.79
C GLY A 8 0.99 13.39 -5.25
N ASP A 9 1.44 12.87 -4.11
CA ASP A 9 2.77 13.16 -3.56
C ASP A 9 3.88 12.88 -4.57
N SER A 10 4.93 13.69 -4.53
CA SER A 10 6.06 13.62 -5.45
C SER A 10 7.36 13.34 -4.71
N PHE A 11 8.11 12.35 -5.18
CA PHE A 11 9.38 11.92 -4.60
C PHE A 11 10.49 12.10 -5.62
N GLY A 12 11.73 12.28 -5.13
CA GLY A 12 12.88 12.32 -6.04
C GLY A 12 13.28 10.91 -6.51
N GLN A 13 13.81 10.81 -7.72
CA GLN A 13 14.38 9.56 -8.23
C GLN A 13 15.36 8.92 -7.24
N GLY A 14 15.20 7.61 -7.01
CA GLY A 14 16.08 6.84 -6.13
C GLY A 14 15.96 7.20 -4.64
N LYS A 15 14.94 7.96 -4.24
CA LYS A 15 14.56 8.13 -2.84
C LYS A 15 13.74 6.94 -2.36
N TRP A 16 13.70 6.80 -1.05
CA TRP A 16 12.77 5.88 -0.38
C TRP A 16 11.39 6.53 -0.37
N VAL A 17 10.38 5.70 -0.61
CA VAL A 17 8.97 6.04 -0.41
C VAL A 17 8.45 5.07 0.64
N GLU A 18 7.92 5.62 1.73
CA GLU A 18 7.24 4.85 2.76
C GLU A 18 5.74 4.83 2.47
N PHE A 19 5.16 3.65 2.57
CA PHE A 19 3.75 3.39 2.45
C PHE A 19 3.21 2.90 3.79
N ALA A 20 2.09 3.46 4.21
CA ALA A 20 1.39 3.05 5.41
C ALA A 20 -0.10 2.88 5.11
N ALA A 21 -0.70 1.82 5.66
CA ALA A 21 -2.12 1.56 5.56
C ALA A 21 -2.69 1.19 6.93
N THR A 22 -3.92 1.61 7.15
CA THR A 22 -4.75 1.18 8.27
C THR A 22 -5.78 0.19 7.73
N PRO A 23 -5.62 -1.12 7.97
CA PRO A 23 -6.65 -2.11 7.71
C PRO A 23 -7.89 -1.75 8.51
N ASP A 24 -9.02 -1.61 7.83
CA ASP A 24 -10.31 -1.50 8.49
C ASP A 24 -11.23 -2.56 7.92
N ASP A 25 -11.62 -3.48 8.78
CA ASP A 25 -12.63 -4.49 8.51
C ASP A 25 -13.63 -4.40 9.69
N PRO A 26 -14.87 -3.94 9.45
CA PRO A 26 -15.85 -3.77 10.51
C PRO A 26 -16.33 -5.11 11.09
N ASP A 27 -16.13 -6.23 10.38
CA ASP A 27 -16.56 -7.56 10.80
C ASP A 27 -15.48 -8.30 11.63
N VAL A 28 -14.29 -7.69 11.79
CA VAL A 28 -13.16 -8.25 12.55
C VAL A 28 -12.92 -7.48 13.86
N GLU A 29 -13.14 -8.15 15.00
CA GLU A 29 -12.87 -7.58 16.33
C GLU A 29 -11.37 -7.35 16.56
N ASP A 30 -10.51 -8.31 16.17
CA ASP A 30 -9.05 -8.20 16.28
C ASP A 30 -8.38 -8.01 14.92
N ARG A 31 -8.08 -6.75 14.59
CA ARG A 31 -7.41 -6.34 13.34
C ARG A 31 -5.92 -6.71 13.32
N SER A 32 -5.35 -7.28 14.38
CA SER A 32 -3.93 -7.64 14.42
C SER A 32 -3.59 -8.79 13.46
N GLY A 33 -4.57 -9.63 13.13
CA GLY A 33 -4.44 -10.70 12.13
C GLY A 33 -4.52 -10.23 10.68
N LEU A 34 -4.99 -9.00 10.42
CA LEU A 34 -5.12 -8.47 9.07
C LEU A 34 -3.74 -8.24 8.44
N GLN A 35 -3.55 -8.81 7.26
CA GLN A 35 -2.35 -8.66 6.45
C GLN A 35 -2.58 -7.59 5.38
N VAL A 36 -1.53 -6.84 5.07
CA VAL A 36 -1.53 -5.86 3.98
C VAL A 36 -0.47 -6.27 2.98
N GLU A 37 -0.82 -6.32 1.72
CA GLU A 37 0.09 -6.51 0.59
C GLU A 37 0.02 -5.30 -0.33
N TRP A 38 1.16 -4.91 -0.88
CA TRP A 38 1.31 -3.71 -1.71
C TRP A 38 1.68 -4.10 -3.13
N TYR A 39 1.00 -3.52 -4.10
CA TYR A 39 1.13 -3.84 -5.51
C TYR A 39 1.24 -2.58 -6.38
N GLU A 40 1.88 -2.71 -7.54
CA GLU A 40 1.75 -1.81 -8.68
C GLU A 40 1.23 -2.62 -9.87
N GLY A 41 -0.05 -2.45 -10.22
CA GLY A 41 -0.74 -3.39 -11.10
C GLY A 41 -0.66 -4.81 -10.55
N ASP A 42 -0.17 -5.76 -11.37
CA ASP A 42 0.04 -7.17 -10.96
C ASP A 42 1.38 -7.41 -10.24
N THR A 43 2.21 -6.37 -10.06
CA THR A 43 3.57 -6.53 -9.49
C THR A 43 3.54 -6.36 -7.98
N TRP A 44 3.87 -7.42 -7.24
CA TRP A 44 4.05 -7.35 -5.79
C TRP A 44 5.27 -6.50 -5.42
N LEU A 45 5.06 -5.54 -4.51
CA LEU A 45 6.10 -4.64 -4.01
C LEU A 45 6.52 -5.00 -2.59
N GLY A 46 5.57 -5.40 -1.75
CA GLY A 46 5.84 -5.61 -0.34
C GLY A 46 4.63 -6.04 0.47
N LYS A 47 4.84 -6.21 1.79
CA LYS A 47 3.79 -6.55 2.74
C LYS A 47 3.99 -5.85 4.08
N GLY A 48 2.92 -5.80 4.87
CA GLY A 48 2.86 -5.18 6.18
C GLY A 48 2.10 -3.85 6.16
N ARG A 49 1.59 -3.47 7.34
CA ARG A 49 0.90 -2.18 7.55
C ARG A 49 1.77 -0.98 7.16
N THR A 50 3.08 -1.14 7.29
CA THR A 50 4.09 -0.21 6.77
C THR A 50 5.03 -0.95 5.84
N PHE A 51 5.37 -0.33 4.72
CA PHE A 51 6.25 -0.84 3.69
C PHE A 51 7.12 0.30 3.16
N SER A 52 8.34 0.00 2.69
CA SER A 52 9.19 1.02 2.04
C SER A 52 9.83 0.45 0.79
N VAL A 53 9.74 1.20 -0.30
CA VAL A 53 10.36 0.87 -1.59
C VAL A 53 11.31 1.98 -2.01
N ARG A 54 12.32 1.60 -2.79
CA ARG A 54 13.27 2.53 -3.39
C ARG A 54 13.35 2.26 -4.89
N ASN A 55 13.84 3.24 -5.63
CA ASN A 55 14.16 3.10 -7.05
C ASN A 55 12.93 2.82 -7.93
N LEU A 56 11.77 3.34 -7.52
CA LEU A 56 10.66 3.55 -8.45
C LEU A 56 11.17 4.35 -9.66
N LYS A 57 10.72 3.95 -10.85
CA LYS A 57 11.15 4.59 -12.11
C LYS A 57 10.56 6.00 -12.18
N PRO A 58 11.17 6.97 -12.89
CA PRO A 58 10.52 8.25 -13.09
C PRO A 58 9.16 8.09 -13.79
N GLY A 59 8.10 8.71 -13.25
CA GLY A 59 6.75 8.57 -13.78
C GLY A 59 5.65 8.62 -12.72
N THR A 60 4.43 8.34 -13.17
CA THR A 60 3.25 8.17 -12.31
C THR A 60 3.15 6.70 -11.89
N HIS A 61 2.97 6.45 -10.61
CA HIS A 61 2.77 5.13 -10.03
C HIS A 61 1.40 5.08 -9.35
N GLU A 62 0.62 4.06 -9.67
CA GLU A 62 -0.60 3.72 -8.93
C GLU A 62 -0.29 2.51 -8.05
N ILE A 63 -0.41 2.72 -6.73
CA ILE A 63 -0.04 1.72 -5.73
C ILE A 63 -1.31 1.26 -5.02
N THR A 64 -1.52 -0.05 -5.01
CA THR A 64 -2.67 -0.71 -4.40
C THR A 64 -2.25 -1.40 -3.12
N ALA A 65 -2.96 -1.13 -2.02
CA ALA A 65 -2.90 -1.90 -0.79
C ALA A 65 -4.08 -2.88 -0.75
N VAL A 66 -3.77 -4.18 -0.69
CA VAL A 66 -4.74 -5.27 -0.55
C VAL A 66 -4.70 -5.74 0.90
N VAL A 67 -5.84 -5.72 1.59
CA VAL A 67 -6.01 -6.16 2.97
C VAL A 67 -6.72 -7.51 2.96
N THR A 68 -6.20 -8.50 3.68
CA THR A 68 -6.82 -9.83 3.85
C THR A 68 -6.78 -10.27 5.32
N ASP A 69 -7.78 -11.04 5.75
CA ASP A 69 -7.83 -11.71 7.05
C ASP A 69 -7.23 -13.13 7.05
N GLY A 70 -6.66 -13.57 5.92
CA GLY A 70 -6.19 -14.95 5.72
C GLY A 70 -7.24 -15.88 5.10
N GLY A 71 -8.44 -15.36 4.78
CA GLY A 71 -9.48 -16.00 3.99
C GLY A 71 -9.61 -15.43 2.58
N GLU A 72 -10.79 -15.59 1.98
CA GLU A 72 -11.07 -15.15 0.59
C GLU A 72 -11.53 -13.69 0.49
N LEU A 73 -11.86 -13.05 1.61
CA LEU A 73 -12.30 -11.65 1.61
C LEU A 73 -11.09 -10.73 1.62
N SER A 74 -11.09 -9.78 0.68
CA SER A 74 -10.12 -8.70 0.64
C SER A 74 -10.78 -7.35 0.45
N SER A 75 -10.19 -6.31 1.05
CA SER A 75 -10.49 -4.91 0.75
C SER A 75 -9.27 -4.26 0.14
N GLU A 76 -9.49 -3.32 -0.77
CA GLU A 76 -8.40 -2.62 -1.46
C GLU A 76 -8.47 -1.11 -1.25
N ALA A 77 -7.31 -0.47 -1.30
CA ALA A 77 -7.17 0.98 -1.36
C ALA A 77 -6.06 1.35 -2.34
N ASN A 78 -6.18 2.48 -3.03
CA ASN A 78 -5.21 2.93 -4.03
C ASN A 78 -4.66 4.31 -3.66
N VAL A 79 -3.40 4.56 -4.05
CA VAL A 79 -2.77 5.88 -4.00
C VAL A 79 -1.95 6.11 -5.25
N THR A 80 -2.08 7.29 -5.86
CA THR A 80 -1.22 7.72 -6.97
C THR A 80 -0.09 8.57 -6.45
N ILE A 81 1.14 8.28 -6.86
CA ILE A 81 2.32 9.13 -6.59
C ILE A 81 3.11 9.42 -7.85
N LYS A 82 4.05 10.36 -7.73
CA LYS A 82 5.00 10.71 -8.80
C LYS A 82 6.43 10.56 -8.34
N VAL A 83 7.29 10.09 -9.24
CA VAL A 83 8.73 9.95 -9.03
C VAL A 83 9.50 10.63 -10.15
#